data_AF-A0A943N580-F1
#
_entry.id   AF-A0A943N580-F1
#
_cell.length_a   1.000
_cell.length_b   1.000
_cell.length_c   1.000
_cell.angle_alpha   90.00
_cell.angle_beta   90.00
_cell.angle_gamma   90.00
#
_symmetry.space_group_name_H-M   'P 1'
#
loop_
_entity.id
_entity.type
_entity.pdbx_description
1 polymer ?
#
loop_
_entity_poly.entity_id
_entity_poly.type
_entity_poly.pdbx_seq_one_letter_code
_entity_poly.pdbx_strand_id
1 'polypeptide(L)'
;MKNETAQNIPDNAPLPMTKREMKARGIEQLDFVYIIGDAYIDHPSFGPAIISRVLESHGYTVGIISQPDWHDAEAFRALGRPKLGFLISSGNMDSMVNHYTSAKKRRGEDAYTEGGVAGRRPDRAVIVYSNRCREAYKNVPVIIGGIEASLRRFAHYDYWDDKVRRSVLCDSGADLLLYGMGERSVVEVADALSGGLDIKDITYIAGSCYMTSSLERVYDYELIESYEDVAADRKKYASAFMKQYREQDAIRGKRLVQPHGNAYIVVNPPSMPLSEEELDAVYDLPYTRAPHPSYRGEIPALKEV
;
A
#
# COMPACT_ATOMS: atom_id res chain seq x y z
N MET A 1 14.57 -35.63 -21.82
CA MET A 1 14.16 -35.73 -20.41
C MET A 1 13.12 -34.66 -20.18
N LYS A 2 11.84 -35.06 -20.09
CA LYS A 2 10.71 -34.14 -19.87
C LYS A 2 10.76 -33.70 -18.40
N ASN A 3 10.68 -32.39 -18.16
CA ASN A 3 10.61 -31.81 -16.82
C ASN A 3 9.41 -32.41 -16.07
N GLU A 4 9.70 -33.23 -15.07
CA GLU A 4 8.71 -33.68 -14.09
C GLU A 4 8.34 -32.51 -13.17
N THR A 5 7.03 -32.31 -13.04
CA THR A 5 6.33 -31.54 -11.99
C THR A 5 6.36 -30.01 -12.08
N ALA A 6 5.69 -29.45 -13.08
CA ALA A 6 4.74 -28.39 -12.72
C ALA A 6 3.65 -29.08 -11.89
N GLN A 7 3.63 -28.84 -10.57
CA GLN A 7 2.53 -29.33 -9.75
C GLN A 7 1.24 -28.74 -10.33
N ASN A 8 0.17 -29.54 -10.39
CA ASN A 8 -1.15 -29.08 -10.79
C ASN A 8 -1.69 -28.19 -9.66
N ILE A 9 -1.19 -26.95 -9.60
CA ILE A 9 -1.56 -25.96 -8.59
C ILE A 9 -2.98 -25.50 -8.96
N PRO A 10 -3.95 -25.62 -8.06
CA PRO A 10 -5.30 -25.13 -8.32
C PRO A 10 -5.28 -23.65 -8.70
N ASP A 11 -6.15 -23.25 -9.63
CA ASP A 11 -6.27 -21.85 -10.04
C ASP A 11 -6.58 -20.90 -8.86
N ASN A 12 -7.21 -21.43 -7.81
CA ASN A 12 -7.50 -20.70 -6.58
C ASN A 12 -6.42 -20.79 -5.50
N ALA A 13 -5.23 -21.34 -5.78
CA ALA A 13 -4.17 -21.40 -4.78
C ALA A 13 -3.74 -19.98 -4.33
N PRO A 14 -3.49 -19.75 -3.03
CA PRO A 14 -3.16 -18.43 -2.50
C PRO A 14 -1.78 -17.98 -2.98
N LEU A 15 -1.55 -16.68 -3.06
CA LEU A 15 -0.30 -16.13 -3.58
C LEU A 15 0.94 -16.65 -2.82
N PRO A 16 2.08 -16.84 -3.51
CA PRO A 16 3.27 -17.40 -2.89
C PRO A 16 3.81 -16.50 -1.78
N MET A 17 4.10 -17.10 -0.63
CA MET A 17 4.78 -16.46 0.50
C MET A 17 6.23 -16.96 0.66
N THR A 18 6.65 -17.93 -0.15
CA THR A 18 7.99 -18.52 -0.11
C THR A 18 8.59 -18.76 -1.50
N LYS A 19 9.92 -18.79 -1.60
CA LYS A 19 10.64 -19.19 -2.83
C LYS A 19 10.31 -20.61 -3.29
N ARG A 20 9.91 -21.50 -2.36
CA ARG A 20 9.49 -22.86 -2.70
C ARG A 20 8.17 -22.83 -3.47
N GLU A 21 7.20 -22.04 -3.03
CA GLU A 21 5.92 -21.87 -3.72
C GLU A 21 6.10 -21.16 -5.07
N MET A 22 6.98 -20.15 -5.14
CA MET A 22 7.37 -19.53 -6.42
C MET A 22 7.91 -20.57 -7.40
N LYS A 23 8.86 -21.42 -6.95
CA LYS A 23 9.43 -22.49 -7.79
C LYS A 23 8.37 -23.49 -8.25
N ALA A 24 7.43 -23.86 -7.38
CA ALA A 24 6.33 -24.76 -7.74
C ALA A 24 5.42 -24.18 -8.84
N ARG A 25 5.30 -22.84 -8.89
CA ARG A 25 4.58 -22.08 -9.93
C ARG A 25 5.43 -21.74 -11.17
N GLY A 26 6.70 -22.15 -11.21
CA GLY A 26 7.62 -21.78 -12.30
C GLY A 26 8.02 -20.30 -12.30
N ILE A 27 7.84 -19.59 -11.19
CA ILE A 27 8.18 -18.18 -11.05
C ILE A 27 9.62 -18.06 -10.55
N GLU A 28 10.53 -17.60 -11.43
CA GLU A 28 11.91 -17.32 -11.04
C GLU A 28 12.07 -15.96 -10.36
N GLN A 29 11.28 -14.98 -10.81
CA GLN A 29 11.30 -13.61 -10.30
C GLN A 29 9.90 -13.00 -10.39
N LEU A 30 9.46 -12.42 -9.27
CA LEU A 30 8.16 -11.74 -9.16
C LEU A 30 8.19 -10.37 -9.82
N ASP A 31 7.06 -9.95 -10.37
CA ASP A 31 6.89 -8.58 -10.84
C ASP A 31 6.72 -7.63 -9.65
N PHE A 32 5.92 -8.02 -8.65
CA PHE A 32 5.78 -7.31 -7.38
C PHE A 32 6.02 -8.19 -6.17
N VAL A 33 6.64 -7.61 -5.15
CA VAL A 33 6.65 -8.17 -3.79
C VAL A 33 5.81 -7.24 -2.91
N TYR A 34 4.74 -7.77 -2.32
CA TYR A 34 3.83 -7.00 -1.47
C TYR A 34 4.12 -7.26 0.00
N ILE A 35 4.57 -6.22 0.70
CA ILE A 35 4.76 -6.21 2.14
C ILE A 35 3.47 -5.79 2.85
N ILE A 36 2.99 -6.62 3.77
CA ILE A 36 1.73 -6.35 4.49
C ILE A 36 1.94 -6.44 6.02
N GLY A 37 1.25 -5.59 6.77
CA GLY A 37 1.27 -5.58 8.23
C GLY A 37 0.32 -6.59 8.90
N ASP A 38 -0.48 -7.32 8.13
CA ASP A 38 -1.40 -8.36 8.61
C ASP A 38 -0.90 -9.75 8.25
N ALA A 39 -1.45 -10.78 8.92
CA ALA A 39 -1.46 -12.12 8.38
C ALA A 39 -2.15 -12.14 7.00
N TYR A 40 -1.57 -12.85 6.05
CA TYR A 40 -2.14 -12.96 4.70
C TYR A 40 -3.38 -13.88 4.68
N ILE A 41 -4.53 -13.26 4.48
CA ILE A 41 -5.80 -13.96 4.23
C ILE A 41 -6.21 -13.63 2.80
N ASP A 42 -6.35 -14.66 1.98
CA ASP A 42 -6.73 -14.53 0.58
C ASP A 42 -8.26 -14.54 0.44
N HIS A 43 -8.87 -13.44 0.86
CA HIS A 43 -10.32 -13.23 0.91
C HIS A 43 -10.69 -11.82 0.40
N PRO A 44 -11.78 -11.64 -0.36
CA PRO A 44 -12.16 -10.35 -0.96
C PRO A 44 -12.59 -9.26 0.05
N SER A 45 -12.58 -9.53 1.35
CA SER A 45 -12.77 -8.52 2.40
C SER A 45 -11.46 -7.92 2.91
N PHE A 46 -10.31 -8.42 2.42
CA PHE A 46 -8.98 -8.00 2.83
C PHE A 46 -8.32 -7.24 1.67
N GLY A 47 -8.07 -5.95 1.87
CA GLY A 47 -7.52 -5.06 0.84
C GLY A 47 -6.24 -5.58 0.15
N PRO A 48 -5.26 -6.13 0.89
CA PRO A 48 -4.09 -6.71 0.25
C PRO A 48 -4.39 -7.89 -0.70
N ALA A 49 -5.38 -8.72 -0.36
CA ALA A 49 -5.79 -9.82 -1.23
C ALA A 49 -6.41 -9.30 -2.53
N ILE A 50 -7.34 -8.34 -2.44
CA ILE A 50 -7.95 -7.68 -3.60
C ILE A 50 -6.88 -7.17 -4.56
N ILE A 51 -5.99 -6.30 -4.08
CA ILE A 51 -4.96 -5.67 -4.91
C ILE A 51 -4.06 -6.72 -5.57
N SER A 52 -3.67 -7.75 -4.81
CA SER A 52 -2.79 -8.80 -5.31
C SER A 52 -3.45 -9.72 -6.34
N ARG A 53 -4.74 -10.02 -6.17
CA ARG A 53 -5.54 -10.84 -7.11
C ARG A 53 -5.89 -10.08 -8.37
N VAL A 54 -6.18 -8.78 -8.26
CA VAL A 54 -6.35 -7.89 -9.42
C VAL A 54 -5.07 -7.84 -10.25
N LEU A 55 -3.89 -7.73 -9.62
CA LEU A 55 -2.64 -7.80 -10.37
C LEU A 55 -2.43 -9.17 -11.06
N GLU A 56 -2.70 -10.29 -10.38
CA GLU A 56 -2.64 -11.62 -10.99
C GLU A 56 -3.61 -11.77 -12.17
N SER A 57 -4.84 -11.25 -12.06
CA SER A 57 -5.83 -11.34 -13.16
C SER A 57 -5.43 -10.51 -14.38
N HIS A 58 -4.55 -9.52 -14.20
CA HIS A 58 -3.94 -8.73 -15.27
C HIS A 58 -2.58 -9.31 -15.75
N GLY A 59 -2.20 -10.51 -15.29
CA GLY A 59 -1.02 -11.23 -15.76
C GLY A 59 0.28 -10.91 -15.01
N TYR A 60 0.22 -10.18 -13.91
CA TYR A 60 1.39 -9.88 -13.08
C TYR A 60 1.62 -10.93 -12.00
N THR A 61 2.87 -11.28 -11.77
CA THR A 61 3.25 -12.18 -10.67
C THR A 61 3.47 -11.40 -9.38
N VAL A 62 2.77 -11.78 -8.32
CA VAL A 62 2.83 -11.13 -7.01
C VAL A 62 3.15 -12.16 -5.92
N GLY A 63 4.05 -11.80 -5.00
CA GLY A 63 4.33 -12.60 -3.81
C GLY A 63 4.19 -11.77 -2.54
N ILE A 64 3.76 -12.40 -1.45
CA ILE A 64 3.40 -11.71 -0.20
C ILE A 64 4.48 -11.95 0.85
N ILE A 65 4.99 -10.88 1.45
CA ILE A 65 5.75 -10.94 2.70
C ILE A 65 4.86 -10.35 3.80
N SER A 66 4.29 -11.25 4.60
CA SER A 66 3.37 -10.90 5.68
C SER A 66 4.12 -10.77 7.01
N GLN A 67 3.91 -9.64 7.69
CA GLN A 67 4.48 -9.36 9.01
C GLN A 67 5.97 -9.69 9.13
N PRO A 68 6.82 -9.18 8.20
CA PRO A 68 8.25 -9.40 8.28
C PRO A 68 8.82 -8.81 9.57
N ASP A 69 9.84 -9.45 10.12
CA ASP A 69 10.63 -8.85 11.18
C ASP A 69 11.32 -7.59 10.65
N TRP A 70 10.99 -6.43 11.22
CA TRP A 70 11.48 -5.13 10.78
C TRP A 70 12.75 -4.67 11.49
N HIS A 71 13.32 -5.50 12.38
CA HIS A 71 14.60 -5.18 13.02
C HIS A 71 15.79 -5.36 12.06
N ASP A 72 15.59 -6.08 10.95
CA ASP A 72 16.60 -6.30 9.90
C ASP A 72 15.97 -6.30 8.49
N ALA A 73 16.75 -5.91 7.48
CA ALA A 73 16.33 -5.87 6.08
C ALA A 73 16.31 -7.27 5.42
N GLU A 74 16.95 -8.29 6.01
CA GLU A 74 16.97 -9.66 5.46
C GLU A 74 15.56 -10.26 5.30
N ALA A 75 14.64 -9.97 6.22
CA ALA A 75 13.25 -10.44 6.11
C ALA A 75 12.56 -9.95 4.83
N PHE A 76 12.97 -8.78 4.32
CA PHE A 76 12.42 -8.16 3.11
C PHE A 76 13.10 -8.69 1.83
N ARG A 77 14.13 -9.52 1.96
CA ARG A 77 14.80 -10.24 0.85
C ARG A 77 14.25 -11.66 0.65
N ALA A 78 13.29 -12.09 1.47
CA ALA A 78 12.79 -13.47 1.52
C ALA A 78 12.33 -14.01 0.15
N LEU A 79 11.67 -13.17 -0.66
CA LEU A 79 11.19 -13.52 -2.01
C LEU A 79 12.11 -13.07 -3.15
N GLY A 80 13.22 -12.39 -2.84
CA GLY A 80 14.14 -11.83 -3.82
C GLY A 80 13.75 -10.43 -4.31
N ARG A 81 14.45 -9.97 -5.36
CA ARG A 81 14.27 -8.64 -5.95
C ARG A 81 13.07 -8.65 -6.93
N PRO A 82 12.03 -7.83 -6.74
CA PRO A 82 10.94 -7.71 -7.71
C PRO A 82 11.42 -7.02 -9.00
N LYS A 83 10.76 -7.32 -10.12
CA LYS A 83 11.04 -6.65 -11.41
C LYS A 83 10.52 -5.22 -11.45
N LEU A 84 9.27 -5.02 -11.03
CA LEU A 84 8.56 -3.75 -11.14
C LEU A 84 8.62 -2.94 -9.84
N GLY A 85 8.40 -3.57 -8.69
CA GLY A 85 8.50 -2.83 -7.43
C GLY A 85 8.08 -3.56 -6.17
N PHE A 86 8.24 -2.88 -5.04
CA PHE A 86 7.62 -3.22 -3.78
C PHE A 86 6.27 -2.52 -3.65
N LEU A 87 5.25 -3.27 -3.25
CA LEU A 87 3.99 -2.74 -2.75
C LEU A 87 4.01 -2.81 -1.22
N ILE A 88 3.50 -1.80 -0.53
CA ILE A 88 3.56 -1.75 0.94
C ILE A 88 2.25 -1.21 1.51
N SER A 89 1.70 -1.94 2.48
CA SER A 89 0.54 -1.54 3.28
C SER A 89 0.72 -1.93 4.74
N SER A 90 0.16 -1.14 5.66
CA SER A 90 0.07 -1.52 7.08
C SER A 90 -0.89 -2.67 7.34
N GLY A 91 -1.66 -3.10 6.33
CA GLY A 91 -2.75 -4.06 6.43
C GLY A 91 -4.12 -3.41 6.25
N ASN A 92 -5.15 -4.04 6.77
CA ASN A 92 -6.54 -3.59 6.78
C ASN A 92 -6.83 -2.57 7.87
N MET A 93 -5.87 -2.31 8.76
CA MET A 93 -5.95 -1.29 9.78
C MET A 93 -4.65 -0.49 9.85
N ASP A 94 -4.77 0.76 10.31
CA ASP A 94 -3.63 1.60 10.67
C ASP A 94 -2.83 0.96 11.82
N SER A 95 -1.50 0.93 11.72
CA SER A 95 -0.64 0.26 12.71
C SER A 95 -0.72 0.90 14.10
N MET A 96 -0.94 2.21 14.18
CA MET A 96 -1.07 2.88 15.47
C MET A 96 -2.43 2.58 16.11
N VAL A 97 -3.51 2.58 15.32
CA VAL A 97 -4.84 2.15 15.81
C VAL A 97 -4.85 0.68 16.22
N ASN A 98 -4.07 -0.15 15.52
CA ASN A 98 -3.86 -1.56 15.86
C ASN A 98 -3.16 -1.75 17.20
N HIS A 99 -2.14 -0.94 17.49
CA HIS A 99 -1.37 -1.07 18.72
C HIS A 99 -1.95 -0.32 19.91
N TYR A 100 -2.75 0.72 19.68
CA TYR A 100 -3.21 1.61 20.75
C TYR A 100 -4.72 1.87 20.70
N THR A 101 -5.32 1.99 21.87
CA THR A 101 -6.68 2.53 22.04
C THR A 101 -6.69 4.04 21.84
N SER A 102 -7.86 4.63 21.62
CA SER A 102 -8.03 6.09 21.56
C SER A 102 -7.55 6.81 22.82
N ALA A 103 -7.46 6.13 23.96
CA ALA A 103 -6.89 6.65 25.21
C ALA A 103 -5.36 6.46 25.32
N LYS A 104 -4.67 6.15 24.22
CA LYS A 104 -3.21 5.89 24.16
C LYS A 104 -2.72 4.71 24.99
N LYS A 105 -3.60 3.80 25.39
CA LYS A 105 -3.22 2.53 26.03
C LYS A 105 -2.88 1.48 24.99
N ARG A 106 -1.79 0.75 25.19
CA ARG A 106 -1.37 -0.35 24.32
C ARG A 106 -2.36 -1.51 24.38
N ARG A 107 -2.71 -2.08 23.23
CA ARG A 107 -3.52 -3.28 23.09
C ARG A 107 -2.64 -4.51 23.28
N GLY A 108 -3.18 -5.53 23.96
CA GLY A 108 -2.50 -6.81 24.18
C GLY A 108 -2.74 -7.83 23.06
N GLU A 109 -3.63 -7.51 22.12
CA GLU A 109 -4.10 -8.39 21.06
C GLU A 109 -4.10 -7.66 19.71
N ASP A 110 -3.97 -8.43 18.63
CA ASP A 110 -4.09 -7.97 17.24
C ASP A 110 -4.96 -8.95 16.44
N ALA A 111 -6.17 -8.50 16.06
CA ALA A 111 -7.14 -9.33 15.35
C ALA A 111 -6.66 -9.83 13.98
N TYR A 112 -5.70 -9.14 13.36
CA TYR A 112 -5.19 -9.48 12.04
C TYR A 112 -3.90 -10.32 12.09
N THR A 113 -3.57 -10.86 13.25
CA THR A 113 -2.38 -11.68 13.47
C THR A 113 -2.78 -13.09 13.85
N GLU A 114 -1.99 -14.08 13.40
CA GLU A 114 -2.15 -15.48 13.81
C GLU A 114 -2.11 -15.61 15.34
N GLY A 115 -3.11 -16.26 15.92
CA GLY A 115 -3.26 -16.42 17.37
C GLY A 115 -3.64 -15.15 18.11
N GLY A 116 -3.95 -14.06 17.42
CA GLY A 116 -4.33 -12.79 18.03
C GLY A 116 -3.20 -12.06 18.75
N VAL A 117 -1.94 -12.45 18.55
CA VAL A 117 -0.80 -11.89 19.31
C VAL A 117 -0.43 -10.49 18.84
N ALA A 118 -0.27 -9.56 19.79
CA ALA A 118 0.20 -8.22 19.48
C ALA A 118 1.72 -8.17 19.15
N GLY A 119 2.13 -7.08 18.50
CA GLY A 119 3.56 -6.77 18.29
C GLY A 119 4.21 -7.50 17.12
N ARG A 120 3.43 -7.94 16.12
CA ARG A 120 3.93 -8.57 14.88
C ARG A 120 4.07 -7.59 13.71
N ARG A 121 3.75 -6.31 13.93
CA ARG A 121 4.05 -5.19 13.02
C ARG A 121 4.69 -4.04 13.83
N PRO A 122 5.42 -3.10 13.21
CA PRO A 122 5.91 -1.90 13.87
C PRO A 122 4.85 -0.80 13.94
N ASP A 123 5.06 0.15 14.85
CA ASP A 123 4.40 1.46 14.79
C ASP A 123 4.79 2.18 13.49
N ARG A 124 3.80 2.79 12.81
CA ARG A 124 3.99 3.47 11.51
C ARG A 124 4.57 2.52 10.46
N ALA A 125 3.96 1.35 10.35
CA ALA A 125 4.43 0.22 9.55
C ALA A 125 4.83 0.60 8.11
N VAL A 126 4.06 1.45 7.42
CA VAL A 126 4.36 1.91 6.05
C VAL A 126 5.73 2.58 5.98
N ILE A 127 6.07 3.44 6.95
CA ILE A 127 7.37 4.14 6.98
C ILE A 127 8.49 3.13 7.22
N VAL A 128 8.33 2.28 8.24
CA VAL A 128 9.36 1.30 8.63
C VAL A 128 9.61 0.30 7.49
N TYR A 129 8.56 -0.26 6.91
CA TYR A 129 8.66 -1.22 5.82
C TYR A 129 9.25 -0.59 4.55
N SER A 130 8.90 0.66 4.22
CA SER A 130 9.49 1.37 3.08
C SER A 130 11.01 1.50 3.23
N ASN A 131 11.46 1.91 4.41
CA ASN A 131 12.89 2.03 4.70
C ASN A 131 13.61 0.68 4.60
N ARG A 132 12.99 -0.40 5.10
CA ARG A 132 13.57 -1.75 5.00
C ARG A 132 13.62 -2.28 3.57
N CYS A 133 12.61 -2.01 2.74
CA CYS A 133 12.66 -2.33 1.31
C CYS A 133 13.80 -1.59 0.59
N ARG A 134 14.03 -0.32 0.91
CA ARG A 134 15.14 0.47 0.34
C ARG A 134 16.51 -0.05 0.78
N GLU A 135 16.66 -0.49 2.03
CA GLU A 135 17.87 -1.19 2.50
C GLU A 135 18.04 -2.55 1.82
N ALA A 136 16.93 -3.30 1.66
CA ALA A 136 16.93 -4.62 1.04
C ALA A 136 17.46 -4.56 -0.39
N TYR A 137 16.91 -3.66 -1.20
CA TYR A 137 17.28 -3.45 -2.59
C TYR A 137 17.25 -1.97 -3.00
N LYS A 138 18.42 -1.44 -3.35
CA LYS A 138 18.53 -0.10 -3.94
C LYS A 138 17.89 -0.05 -5.33
N ASN A 139 17.38 1.13 -5.70
CA ASN A 139 16.83 1.43 -7.02
C ASN A 139 15.70 0.46 -7.43
N VAL A 140 14.87 0.04 -6.48
CA VAL A 140 13.60 -0.64 -6.75
C VAL A 140 12.48 0.35 -6.40
N PRO A 141 11.49 0.55 -7.28
CA PRO A 141 10.31 1.35 -6.97
C PRO A 141 9.64 0.89 -5.68
N VAL A 142 9.32 1.84 -4.80
CA VAL A 142 8.55 1.60 -3.57
C VAL A 142 7.23 2.33 -3.69
N ILE A 143 6.14 1.57 -3.74
CA ILE A 143 4.78 2.06 -3.88
C ILE A 143 4.03 1.73 -2.59
N ILE A 144 3.47 2.75 -1.95
CA ILE A 144 2.75 2.63 -0.67
C ILE A 144 1.25 2.82 -0.87
N GLY A 145 0.44 2.15 -0.06
CA GLY A 145 -1.01 2.26 -0.13
C GLY A 145 -1.70 1.81 1.14
N GLY A 146 -3.02 1.63 1.05
CA GLY A 146 -3.87 1.25 2.19
C GLY A 146 -4.21 2.43 3.10
N ILE A 147 -4.94 2.14 4.18
CA ILE A 147 -5.53 3.15 5.08
C ILE A 147 -4.45 4.05 5.68
N GLU A 148 -3.36 3.46 6.18
CA GLU A 148 -2.29 4.19 6.85
C GLU A 148 -1.61 5.22 5.94
N ALA A 149 -1.32 4.85 4.68
CA ALA A 149 -0.72 5.76 3.71
C ALA A 149 -1.74 6.80 3.22
N SER A 150 -2.91 6.34 2.79
CA SER A 150 -3.96 7.18 2.18
C SER A 150 -4.37 8.35 3.06
N LEU A 151 -4.56 8.12 4.36
CA LEU A 151 -4.97 9.16 5.31
C LEU A 151 -3.86 10.16 5.63
N ARG A 152 -2.60 9.84 5.30
CA ARG A 152 -1.40 10.67 5.56
C ARG A 152 -0.77 11.25 4.30
N ARG A 153 -1.50 11.26 3.18
CA ARG A 153 -1.01 11.74 1.88
C ARG A 153 -0.65 13.23 1.87
N PHE A 154 -1.32 14.05 2.69
CA PHE A 154 -0.98 15.45 2.94
C PHE A 154 -0.33 15.62 4.33
N ALA A 155 0.09 16.85 4.65
CA ALA A 155 0.32 17.23 6.03
C ALA A 155 -0.94 16.96 6.85
N HIS A 156 -0.77 16.28 7.99
CA HIS A 156 -1.88 15.75 8.79
C HIS A 156 -1.58 15.93 10.27
N TYR A 157 -2.63 16.15 11.06
CA TYR A 157 -2.52 16.08 12.51
C TYR A 157 -2.37 14.62 12.96
N ASP A 158 -1.27 14.34 13.63
CA ASP A 158 -0.99 13.05 14.23
C ASP A 158 -1.37 13.07 15.71
N TYR A 159 -2.43 12.32 16.04
CA TYR A 159 -2.96 12.25 17.40
C TYR A 159 -1.95 11.68 18.42
N TRP A 160 -1.10 10.76 17.98
CA TRP A 160 -0.16 10.05 18.84
C TRP A 160 0.94 10.98 19.32
N ASP A 161 1.57 11.68 18.38
CA ASP A 161 2.63 12.67 18.64
C ASP A 161 2.11 14.05 19.06
N ASP A 162 0.78 14.27 18.99
CA ASP A 162 0.12 15.57 19.24
C ASP A 162 0.74 16.73 18.43
N LYS A 163 0.93 16.52 17.12
CA LYS A 163 1.50 17.53 16.23
C LYS A 163 1.05 17.35 14.79
N VAL A 164 1.19 18.40 13.99
CA VAL A 164 1.05 18.31 12.53
C VAL A 164 2.33 17.72 11.95
N ARG A 165 2.21 16.57 11.31
CA ARG A 165 3.29 15.88 10.59
C ARG A 165 3.24 16.20 9.10
N ARG A 166 4.37 15.96 8.43
CA ARG A 166 4.49 16.03 6.97
C ARG A 166 3.71 14.88 6.33
N SER A 167 3.65 14.89 5.00
CA SER A 167 3.11 13.76 4.23
C SER A 167 3.94 12.51 4.53
N VAL A 168 3.28 11.35 4.55
CA VAL A 168 3.98 10.07 4.71
C VAL A 168 4.98 9.82 3.58
N LEU A 169 4.81 10.44 2.39
CA LEU A 169 5.81 10.38 1.31
C LEU A 169 7.15 11.00 1.71
N CYS A 170 7.13 12.07 2.52
CA CYS A 170 8.36 12.67 3.03
C CYS A 170 9.10 11.77 4.02
N ASP A 171 8.35 11.06 4.88
CA ASP A 171 8.93 10.25 5.96
C ASP A 171 9.33 8.84 5.50
N SER A 172 8.61 8.27 4.53
CA SER A 172 8.82 6.90 4.02
C SER A 172 9.86 6.80 2.90
N GLY A 173 10.10 7.90 2.18
CA GLY A 173 10.93 7.89 0.97
C GLY A 173 10.36 7.00 -0.15
N ALA A 174 9.06 6.68 -0.11
CA ALA A 174 8.37 5.99 -1.19
C ALA A 174 8.31 6.84 -2.46
N ASP A 175 8.29 6.19 -3.63
CA ASP A 175 8.25 6.87 -4.93
C ASP A 175 6.83 7.30 -5.29
N LEU A 176 5.83 6.49 -4.94
CA LEU A 176 4.43 6.71 -5.28
C LEU A 176 3.52 6.23 -4.14
N LEU A 177 2.42 6.94 -3.91
CA LEU A 177 1.35 6.56 -2.98
C LEU A 177 0.04 6.38 -3.73
N LEU A 178 -0.62 5.24 -3.56
CA LEU A 178 -1.96 4.99 -4.08
C LEU A 178 -3.01 5.13 -2.97
N TYR A 179 -4.08 5.87 -3.23
CA TYR A 179 -5.13 6.18 -2.25
C TYR A 179 -6.54 5.96 -2.81
N GLY A 180 -7.48 5.68 -1.91
CA GLY A 180 -8.86 5.33 -2.28
C GLY A 180 -8.95 3.89 -2.77
N MET A 181 -9.85 3.64 -3.73
CA MET A 181 -9.95 2.35 -4.43
C MET A 181 -8.73 2.15 -5.32
N GLY A 182 -7.90 1.17 -4.98
CA GLY A 182 -6.59 0.97 -5.58
C GLY A 182 -6.59 0.09 -6.84
N GLU A 183 -7.68 -0.61 -7.12
CA GLU A 183 -7.81 -1.69 -8.11
C GLU A 183 -7.41 -1.23 -9.51
N ARG A 184 -7.93 -0.10 -10.00
CA ARG A 184 -7.52 0.47 -11.29
C ARG A 184 -6.11 1.03 -11.25
N SER A 185 -5.84 1.87 -10.24
CA SER A 185 -4.57 2.60 -10.16
C SER A 185 -3.35 1.69 -10.08
N VAL A 186 -3.46 0.54 -9.39
CA VAL A 186 -2.34 -0.39 -9.25
C VAL A 186 -2.03 -1.10 -10.57
N VAL A 187 -3.05 -1.41 -11.38
CA VAL A 187 -2.89 -1.98 -12.71
C VAL A 187 -2.29 -0.94 -13.65
N GLU A 188 -2.77 0.30 -13.64
CA GLU A 188 -2.20 1.38 -14.45
C GLU A 188 -0.71 1.62 -14.12
N VAL A 189 -0.33 1.55 -12.83
CA VAL A 189 1.07 1.63 -12.40
C VAL A 189 1.86 0.42 -12.92
N ALA A 190 1.31 -0.78 -12.82
CA ALA A 190 1.96 -2.00 -13.29
C ALA A 190 2.20 -1.96 -14.81
N ASP A 191 1.20 -1.53 -15.58
CA ASP A 191 1.27 -1.39 -17.03
C ASP A 191 2.32 -0.35 -17.43
N ALA A 192 2.35 0.80 -16.75
CA ALA A 192 3.35 1.84 -17.01
C ALA A 192 4.79 1.35 -16.72
N LEU A 193 5.01 0.70 -15.58
CA LEU A 193 6.32 0.16 -15.21
C LEU A 193 6.75 -0.98 -16.15
N SER A 194 5.83 -1.87 -16.50
CA SER A 194 6.05 -2.97 -17.44
C SER A 194 6.38 -2.45 -18.85
N GLY A 195 5.74 -1.36 -19.25
CA GLY A 195 6.03 -0.61 -20.47
C GLY A 195 7.37 0.13 -20.46
N GLY A 196 8.09 0.14 -19.33
CA GLY A 196 9.42 0.72 -19.19
C GLY A 196 9.46 2.18 -18.75
N LEU A 197 8.34 2.76 -18.29
CA LEU A 197 8.37 4.07 -17.65
C LEU A 197 9.14 4.00 -16.32
N ASP A 198 9.93 5.02 -16.02
CA ASP A 198 10.50 5.20 -14.68
C ASP A 198 9.37 5.60 -13.73
N ILE A 199 9.40 5.09 -12.50
CA ILE A 199 8.40 5.41 -11.47
C ILE A 199 8.24 6.92 -11.24
N LYS A 200 9.29 7.71 -11.46
CA LYS A 200 9.27 9.17 -11.32
C LYS A 200 8.50 9.88 -12.41
N ASP A 201 8.31 9.24 -13.56
CA ASP A 201 7.54 9.78 -14.69
C ASP A 201 6.05 9.42 -14.56
N ILE A 202 5.69 8.47 -13.69
CA ILE A 202 4.30 8.08 -13.39
C ILE A 202 3.65 9.13 -12.49
N THR A 203 3.18 10.20 -13.12
CA THR A 203 2.68 11.41 -12.45
C THR A 203 1.21 11.71 -12.71
N TYR A 204 0.55 10.90 -13.53
CA TYR A 204 -0.78 11.20 -14.10
C TYR A 204 -1.92 10.30 -13.60
N ILE A 205 -1.61 9.18 -12.93
CA ILE A 205 -2.60 8.17 -12.55
C ILE A 205 -3.57 8.73 -11.51
N ALA A 206 -4.87 8.57 -11.73
CA ALA A 206 -5.89 8.98 -10.76
C ALA A 206 -5.78 8.14 -9.47
N GLY A 207 -6.05 8.74 -8.32
CA GLY A 207 -5.86 8.08 -7.02
C GLY A 207 -4.40 7.92 -6.62
N SER A 208 -3.46 8.64 -7.24
CA SER A 208 -2.04 8.60 -6.88
C SER A 208 -1.51 9.92 -6.30
N CYS A 209 -0.44 9.82 -5.51
CA CYS A 209 0.30 10.96 -4.98
C CYS A 209 1.80 10.73 -5.18
N TYR A 210 2.53 11.80 -5.46
CA TYR A 210 3.98 11.76 -5.63
C TYR A 210 4.62 13.06 -5.12
N MET A 211 5.94 13.01 -4.92
CA MET A 211 6.73 14.17 -4.51
C MET A 211 7.58 14.68 -5.67
N THR A 212 7.63 15.98 -5.89
CA THR A 212 8.44 16.63 -6.93
C THR A 212 9.14 17.88 -6.39
N SER A 213 10.29 18.25 -6.95
CA SER A 213 10.98 19.51 -6.64
C SER A 213 10.54 20.68 -7.53
N SER A 214 9.75 20.42 -8.57
CA SER A 214 9.28 21.45 -9.52
C SER A 214 7.85 21.19 -9.97
N LEU A 215 7.11 22.28 -10.21
CA LEU A 215 5.73 22.26 -10.70
C LEU A 215 5.64 22.44 -12.22
N GLU A 216 6.76 22.54 -12.94
CA GLU A 216 6.79 22.76 -14.40
C GLU A 216 6.00 21.73 -15.21
N ARG A 217 5.91 20.49 -14.71
CA ARG A 217 5.20 19.38 -15.35
C ARG A 217 3.86 19.05 -14.68
N VAL A 218 3.42 19.90 -13.74
CA VAL A 218 2.17 19.71 -13.01
C VAL A 218 1.14 20.68 -13.59
N TYR A 219 0.11 20.14 -14.22
CA TYR A 219 -0.95 20.91 -14.86
C TYR A 219 -2.23 20.90 -14.00
N ASP A 220 -3.11 21.88 -14.20
CA ASP A 220 -4.48 21.92 -13.67
C ASP A 220 -4.59 21.58 -12.16
N TYR A 221 -3.75 22.24 -11.35
CA TYR A 221 -3.70 22.02 -9.91
C TYR A 221 -4.14 23.24 -9.11
N GLU A 222 -4.63 23.00 -7.90
CA GLU A 222 -4.89 24.02 -6.90
C GLU A 222 -3.81 23.93 -5.80
N LEU A 223 -3.21 25.08 -5.46
CA LEU A 223 -2.30 25.17 -4.33
C LEU A 223 -3.07 25.27 -3.02
N ILE A 224 -2.71 24.41 -2.07
CA ILE A 224 -3.16 24.50 -0.69
C ILE A 224 -2.04 25.02 0.21
N GLU A 225 -2.42 25.39 1.42
CA GLU A 225 -1.52 25.90 2.46
C GLU A 225 -0.36 24.91 2.69
N SER A 226 0.87 25.43 2.75
CA SER A 226 2.08 24.61 2.91
C SER A 226 2.09 23.84 4.23
N TYR A 227 2.93 22.82 4.32
CA TYR A 227 3.19 22.12 5.58
C TYR A 227 3.55 23.10 6.71
N GLU A 228 4.45 24.04 6.46
CA GLU A 228 4.91 25.03 7.44
C GLU A 228 3.75 25.91 7.93
N ASP A 229 2.89 26.31 7.00
CA ASP A 229 1.70 27.11 7.28
C ASP A 229 0.70 26.36 8.15
N VAL A 230 0.37 25.12 7.79
CA VAL A 230 -0.62 24.33 8.54
C VAL A 230 -0.07 23.81 9.87
N ALA A 231 1.24 23.69 10.00
CA ALA A 231 1.89 23.36 11.27
C ALA A 231 1.91 24.54 12.25
N ALA A 232 2.00 25.77 11.74
CA ALA A 232 2.06 26.98 12.55
C ALA A 232 0.68 27.56 12.91
N ASP A 233 -0.34 27.38 12.05
CA ASP A 233 -1.65 28.02 12.22
C ASP A 233 -2.82 27.02 12.05
N ARG A 234 -3.60 26.85 13.11
CA ARG A 234 -4.79 25.98 13.16
C ARG A 234 -5.88 26.40 12.17
N LYS A 235 -6.03 27.69 11.87
CA LYS A 235 -7.01 28.17 10.88
C LYS A 235 -6.57 27.81 9.46
N LYS A 236 -5.26 27.92 9.17
CA LYS A 236 -4.70 27.45 7.89
C LYS A 236 -4.84 25.94 7.75
N TYR A 237 -4.58 25.18 8.81
CA TYR A 237 -4.84 23.74 8.83
C TYR A 237 -6.30 23.41 8.51
N ALA A 238 -7.25 24.08 9.15
CA ALA A 238 -8.68 23.88 8.90
C ALA A 238 -9.07 24.24 7.46
N SER A 239 -8.56 25.36 6.93
CA SER A 239 -8.77 25.79 5.54
C SER A 239 -8.26 24.74 4.54
N ALA A 240 -7.03 24.26 4.74
CA ALA A 240 -6.40 23.23 3.90
C ALA A 240 -7.19 21.92 3.96
N PHE A 241 -7.56 21.47 5.16
CA PHE A 241 -8.35 20.26 5.34
C PHE A 241 -9.71 20.35 4.63
N MET A 242 -10.40 21.49 4.72
CA MET A 242 -11.67 21.69 4.02
C MET A 242 -11.53 21.65 2.50
N LYS A 243 -10.44 22.18 1.95
CA LYS A 243 -10.13 22.04 0.51
C LYS A 243 -9.88 20.57 0.17
N GLN A 244 -9.00 19.89 0.90
CA GLN A 244 -8.71 18.46 0.72
C GLN A 244 -9.98 17.59 0.79
N TYR A 245 -10.92 17.92 1.67
CA TYR A 245 -12.18 17.20 1.79
C TYR A 245 -13.09 17.41 0.58
N ARG A 246 -13.19 18.65 0.08
CA ARG A 246 -14.03 18.97 -1.10
C ARG A 246 -13.52 18.36 -2.40
N GLU A 247 -12.20 18.23 -2.55
CA GLU A 247 -11.58 17.65 -3.74
C GLU A 247 -11.51 16.12 -3.71
N GLN A 248 -12.13 15.45 -2.73
CA GLN A 248 -12.25 13.97 -2.70
C GLN A 248 -13.40 13.41 -3.54
N ASP A 249 -14.09 14.24 -4.31
CA ASP A 249 -15.09 13.81 -5.28
C ASP A 249 -14.41 13.33 -6.57
N ALA A 250 -14.67 12.09 -7.01
CA ALA A 250 -14.01 11.52 -8.19
C ALA A 250 -14.43 12.18 -9.52
N ILE A 251 -15.57 12.89 -9.56
CA ILE A 251 -16.10 13.54 -10.77
C ILE A 251 -15.59 14.98 -10.86
N ARG A 252 -15.56 15.71 -9.74
CA ARG A 252 -15.27 17.16 -9.72
C ARG A 252 -13.93 17.51 -9.07
N GLY A 253 -13.32 16.57 -8.36
CA GLY A 253 -12.11 16.78 -7.58
C GLY A 253 -10.95 17.19 -8.47
N LYS A 254 -10.23 18.23 -8.03
CA LYS A 254 -9.05 18.74 -8.72
C LYS A 254 -7.77 18.13 -8.16
N ARG A 255 -6.71 18.21 -8.96
CA ARG A 255 -5.35 17.94 -8.49
C ARG A 255 -4.99 18.96 -7.41
N LEU A 256 -4.48 18.49 -6.28
CA LEU A 256 -4.03 19.35 -5.20
C LEU A 256 -2.51 19.30 -5.08
N VAL A 257 -1.91 20.46 -4.79
CA VAL A 257 -0.48 20.58 -4.52
C VAL A 257 -0.26 21.23 -3.17
N GLN A 258 0.50 20.56 -2.32
CA GLN A 258 0.94 21.10 -1.03
C GLN A 258 2.45 21.31 -1.02
N PRO A 259 2.94 22.55 -0.79
CA PRO A 259 4.36 22.79 -0.56
C PRO A 259 4.85 22.18 0.76
N HIS A 260 6.00 21.51 0.74
CA HIS A 260 6.70 20.90 1.88
C HIS A 260 8.19 21.27 1.79
N GLY A 261 8.58 22.39 2.39
CA GLY A 261 9.94 22.94 2.24
C GLY A 261 10.31 23.20 0.78
N ASN A 262 11.35 22.51 0.28
CA ASN A 262 11.85 22.64 -1.09
C ASN A 262 11.22 21.65 -2.09
N ALA A 263 10.16 20.95 -1.68
CA ALA A 263 9.44 19.99 -2.49
C ALA A 263 7.94 20.25 -2.45
N TYR A 264 7.22 19.57 -3.33
CA TYR A 264 5.78 19.62 -3.45
C TYR A 264 5.22 18.21 -3.39
N ILE A 265 4.17 18.04 -2.60
CA ILE A 265 3.33 16.86 -2.63
C ILE A 265 2.19 17.11 -3.60
N VAL A 266 2.17 16.34 -4.68
CA VAL A 266 1.11 16.38 -5.69
C VAL A 266 0.17 15.21 -5.43
N VAL A 267 -1.12 15.50 -5.33
CA VAL A 267 -2.18 14.52 -5.16
C VAL A 267 -3.09 14.63 -6.38
N ASN A 268 -3.05 13.61 -7.23
CA ASN A 268 -3.92 13.51 -8.39
C ASN A 268 -5.39 13.35 -7.95
N PRO A 269 -6.37 13.73 -8.78
CA PRO A 269 -7.78 13.51 -8.50
C PRO A 269 -8.07 12.05 -8.11
N PRO A 270 -9.11 11.77 -7.29
CA PRO A 270 -9.45 10.41 -6.90
C PRO A 270 -9.75 9.53 -8.12
N SER A 271 -9.47 8.23 -8.02
CA SER A 271 -9.95 7.28 -9.03
C SER A 271 -11.47 7.30 -9.08
N MET A 272 -12.03 7.15 -10.28
CA MET A 272 -13.45 6.88 -10.43
C MET A 272 -13.83 5.61 -9.65
N PRO A 273 -15.03 5.55 -9.05
CA PRO A 273 -15.56 4.32 -8.49
C PRO A 273 -15.60 3.22 -9.57
N LEU A 274 -15.47 1.97 -9.14
CA LEU A 274 -15.73 0.83 -10.01
C LEU A 274 -17.20 0.84 -10.44
N SER A 275 -17.45 0.43 -11.68
CA SER A 275 -18.80 0.03 -12.10
C SER A 275 -19.21 -1.25 -11.38
N GLU A 276 -20.51 -1.57 -11.45
CA GLU A 276 -21.04 -2.83 -10.92
C GLU A 276 -20.33 -4.04 -11.54
N GLU A 277 -20.16 -4.07 -12.86
CA GLU A 277 -19.49 -5.17 -13.58
C GLU A 277 -18.02 -5.34 -13.14
N GLU A 278 -17.28 -4.25 -12.96
CA GLU A 278 -15.90 -4.33 -12.47
C GLU A 278 -15.84 -4.78 -11.01
N LEU A 279 -16.77 -4.33 -10.17
CA LEU A 279 -16.84 -4.73 -8.78
C LEU A 279 -17.12 -6.23 -8.68
N ASP A 280 -18.11 -6.74 -9.42
CA ASP A 280 -18.42 -8.17 -9.48
C ASP A 280 -17.21 -8.97 -9.96
N ALA A 281 -16.55 -8.53 -11.04
CA ALA A 281 -15.33 -9.17 -11.54
C ALA A 281 -14.22 -9.27 -10.49
N VAL A 282 -14.02 -8.23 -9.67
CA VAL A 282 -13.02 -8.22 -8.59
C VAL A 282 -13.38 -9.21 -7.48
N TYR A 283 -14.66 -9.33 -7.12
CA TYR A 283 -15.12 -10.22 -6.05
C TYR A 283 -15.22 -11.69 -6.49
N ASP A 284 -15.37 -11.92 -7.80
CA ASP A 284 -15.41 -13.25 -8.43
C ASP A 284 -14.03 -13.85 -8.73
N LEU A 285 -12.94 -13.08 -8.53
CA LEU A 285 -11.57 -13.60 -8.64
C LEU A 285 -11.36 -14.86 -7.77
N PRO A 286 -10.39 -15.74 -8.12
CA PRO A 286 -10.27 -17.06 -7.51
C PRO A 286 -9.61 -17.04 -6.12
N TYR A 287 -10.25 -16.37 -5.15
CA TYR A 287 -9.85 -16.36 -3.76
C TYR A 287 -10.04 -17.74 -3.10
N THR A 288 -9.09 -18.15 -2.27
CA THR A 288 -9.27 -19.30 -1.36
C THR A 288 -10.34 -19.05 -0.31
N ARG A 289 -10.60 -17.78 0.01
CA ARG A 289 -11.43 -17.34 1.15
C ARG A 289 -10.92 -17.87 2.49
N ALA A 290 -9.61 -18.10 2.59
CA ALA A 290 -8.95 -18.69 3.74
C ALA A 290 -7.59 -18.02 4.02
N PRO A 291 -7.04 -18.19 5.24
CA PRO A 291 -5.66 -17.85 5.52
C PRO A 291 -4.70 -18.67 4.66
N HIS A 292 -3.52 -18.13 4.40
CA HIS A 292 -2.47 -18.91 3.76
C HIS A 292 -2.18 -20.22 4.54
N PRO A 293 -2.00 -21.39 3.87
CA PRO A 293 -1.78 -22.69 4.52
C PRO A 293 -0.54 -22.81 5.41
N SER A 294 0.32 -21.79 5.46
CA SER A 294 1.46 -21.73 6.39
C SER A 294 1.03 -21.47 7.83
N TYR A 295 -0.11 -20.81 8.05
CA TYR A 295 -0.63 -20.57 9.40
C TYR A 295 -1.13 -21.88 10.03
N ARG A 296 -1.03 -21.97 11.35
CA ARG A 296 -1.43 -23.09 12.21
C ARG A 296 -2.47 -22.66 13.24
N GLY A 297 -2.49 -21.39 13.61
CA GLY A 297 -3.45 -20.77 14.50
C GLY A 297 -4.59 -20.07 13.79
N GLU A 298 -5.62 -19.70 14.55
CA GLU A 298 -6.72 -18.89 14.09
C GLU A 298 -6.28 -17.44 13.87
N ILE A 299 -6.86 -16.74 12.90
CA ILE A 299 -6.71 -15.29 12.75
C ILE A 299 -8.07 -14.67 13.09
N PRO A 300 -8.20 -13.92 14.22
CA PRO A 300 -9.49 -13.47 14.72
C PRO A 300 -10.33 -12.69 13.70
N ALA A 301 -9.71 -11.85 12.87
CA ALA A 301 -10.38 -11.03 11.87
C ALA A 301 -11.17 -11.85 10.82
N LEU A 302 -10.86 -13.13 10.65
CA LEU A 302 -11.62 -13.98 9.72
C LEU A 302 -12.95 -14.47 10.31
N LYS A 303 -13.12 -14.48 11.65
CA LYS A 303 -14.38 -14.92 12.29
C LYS A 303 -15.54 -13.95 12.06
N GLU A 304 -15.22 -12.72 11.70
CA GLU A 304 -16.19 -11.63 11.50
C GLU A 304 -16.66 -11.52 10.04
N VAL A 305 -16.17 -12.40 9.16
CA VAL A 305 -16.37 -12.36 7.71
C VAL A 305 -17.27 -13.49 7.25
#